data_AF-A0A7C9JEN7-F1
#
_entry.id   AF-A0A7C9JEN7-F1
#
_cell.length_a   1.000
_cell.length_b   1.000
_cell.length_c   1.000
_cell.angle_alpha   90.00
_cell.angle_beta   90.00
_cell.angle_gamma   90.00
#
_symmetry.space_group_name_H-M   'P 1'
#
loop_
_entity.id
_entity.type
_entity.pdbx_description
1 polymer ?
#
loop_
_entity_poly.entity_id
_entity_poly.type
_entity_poly.pdbx_seq_one_letter_code
_entity_poly.pdbx_strand_id
1 'polypeptide(L)'
;MITNLGAYDDPLWNPDTLGADILQALPLGREQAEEWSCQWRQRPELEILNLRRCKNLLAPAGIIRMHLADAGIREEIDHWLALRPQLP
;
A
#
# COMPACT_ATOMS: atom_id res chain seq x y z
N MET A 1 -12.23 5.80 -19.68
CA MET A 1 -12.27 4.89 -18.51
C MET A 1 -11.89 3.51 -19.01
N ILE A 2 -10.92 2.85 -18.36
CA ILE A 2 -10.60 1.46 -18.67
C ILE A 2 -11.59 0.62 -17.86
N THR A 3 -12.45 -0.13 -18.54
CA THR A 3 -13.55 -0.91 -17.96
C THR A 3 -13.30 -2.41 -17.97
N ASN A 4 -12.14 -2.86 -18.44
CA ASN A 4 -11.81 -4.28 -18.54
C ASN A 4 -10.35 -4.49 -18.16
N LEU A 5 -10.13 -5.20 -17.05
CA LEU A 5 -8.81 -5.55 -16.50
C LEU A 5 -8.38 -6.97 -16.92
N GLY A 6 -8.92 -7.54 -18.00
CA GLY A 6 -8.59 -8.89 -18.45
C GLY A 6 -9.50 -9.95 -17.85
N ALA A 7 -9.30 -11.21 -18.26
CA ALA A 7 -10.13 -12.33 -17.82
C ALA A 7 -9.98 -12.49 -16.30
N TYR A 8 -11.11 -12.47 -15.59
CA TYR A 8 -11.19 -12.69 -14.14
C TYR A 8 -10.57 -14.03 -13.66
N ASP A 9 -10.23 -14.92 -14.59
CA ASP A 9 -9.71 -16.26 -14.35
C ASP A 9 -8.16 -16.32 -14.33
N ASP A 10 -7.45 -15.23 -14.66
CA ASP A 10 -6.00 -15.15 -14.48
C ASP A 10 -5.68 -14.73 -13.04
N PRO A 11 -5.02 -15.58 -12.23
CA PRO A 11 -4.68 -15.29 -10.84
C PRO A 11 -3.86 -14.01 -10.68
N LEU A 12 -3.10 -13.60 -11.70
CA LEU A 12 -2.30 -12.37 -11.71
C LEU A 12 -3.17 -11.10 -11.75
N TRP A 13 -4.44 -11.23 -12.11
CA TRP A 13 -5.40 -10.13 -12.17
C TRP A 13 -6.42 -10.17 -11.02
N ASN A 14 -6.28 -11.11 -10.08
CA ASN A 14 -7.10 -11.13 -8.88
C ASN A 14 -6.78 -9.90 -8.00
N PRO A 15 -7.74 -8.99 -7.75
CA PRO A 15 -7.49 -7.79 -6.95
C PRO A 15 -7.02 -8.09 -5.53
N ASP A 16 -7.52 -9.15 -4.90
CA ASP A 16 -7.12 -9.53 -3.54
C ASP A 16 -5.68 -10.03 -3.51
N THR A 17 -5.27 -10.83 -4.51
CA THR A 17 -3.87 -11.26 -4.66
C THR A 17 -2.95 -10.04 -4.85
N LEU A 18 -3.32 -9.10 -5.73
CA LEU A 18 -2.57 -7.87 -5.92
C LEU A 18 -2.51 -7.02 -4.64
N GLY A 19 -3.60 -6.96 -3.87
CA GLY A 19 -3.64 -6.28 -2.57
C GLY A 19 -2.70 -6.91 -1.55
N ALA A 20 -2.71 -8.23 -1.44
CA ALA A 20 -1.79 -8.96 -0.58
C ALA A 20 -0.32 -8.76 -1.00
N ASP A 21 -0.04 -8.80 -2.30
CA ASP A 21 1.31 -8.59 -2.84
C ASP A 21 1.83 -7.19 -2.55
N ILE A 22 0.98 -6.15 -2.67
CA ILE A 22 1.35 -4.79 -2.29
C ILE A 22 1.72 -4.73 -0.80
N LEU A 23 0.89 -5.30 0.08
CA LEU A 23 1.14 -5.30 1.53
C LEU A 23 2.44 -6.04 1.88
N GLN A 24 2.72 -7.18 1.24
CA GLN A 24 3.96 -7.93 1.45
C GLN A 24 5.21 -7.21 0.92
N ALA A 25 5.05 -6.38 -0.13
CA ALA A 25 6.15 -5.61 -0.70
C ALA A 25 6.53 -4.36 0.12
N LEU A 26 5.73 -3.98 1.12
CA LEU A 26 6.03 -2.82 1.95
C LEU A 26 7.30 -3.09 2.79
N PRO A 27 8.32 -2.22 2.71
CA PRO A 27 9.59 -2.44 3.42
C PRO A 27 9.49 -2.22 4.94
N LEU A 28 8.34 -1.76 5.44
CA LEU A 28 8.10 -1.42 6.84
C LEU A 28 6.74 -1.97 7.27
N GLY A 29 6.64 -2.38 8.53
CA GLY A 29 5.35 -2.57 9.19
C GLY A 29 4.64 -1.24 9.41
N ARG A 30 3.30 -1.27 9.53
CA ARG A 30 2.47 -0.07 9.64
C ARG A 30 2.82 0.78 10.86
N GLU A 31 2.94 0.17 12.03
CA GLU A 31 3.28 0.85 13.29
C GLU A 31 4.64 1.55 13.20
N GLN A 32 5.63 0.89 12.60
CA GLN A 32 6.95 1.46 12.39
C GLN A 32 6.92 2.64 11.41
N ALA A 33 6.18 2.50 10.30
CA ALA A 33 6.03 3.58 9.34
C ALA A 33 5.31 4.80 9.96
N GLU A 34 4.32 4.57 10.82
CA GLU A 34 3.62 5.61 11.57
C GLU A 34 4.57 6.35 12.52
N GLU A 35 5.30 5.64 13.36
CA GLU A 35 6.27 6.21 14.29
C GLU A 35 7.34 7.05 13.55
N TRP A 36 7.84 6.53 12.43
CA TRP A 36 8.87 7.21 11.66
C TRP A 36 8.34 8.43 10.90
N SER A 37 7.07 8.40 10.48
CA SER A 37 6.44 9.49 9.74
C SER A 37 6.35 10.79 10.55
N CYS A 38 6.15 10.72 11.86
CA CYS A 38 6.04 11.89 12.74
C CYS A 38 7.28 12.80 12.71
N GLN A 39 8.47 12.24 12.50
CA GLN A 39 9.75 12.96 12.53
C GLN A 39 10.66 12.58 11.37
N TRP A 40 10.09 12.25 10.21
CA TRP A 40 10.85 11.68 9.08
C TRP A 40 12.04 12.53 8.65
N ARG A 41 11.98 13.86 8.80
CA ARG A 41 13.08 14.78 8.44
C ARG A 41 14.35 14.61 9.27
N GLN A 42 14.23 14.02 10.47
CA GLN A 42 15.35 13.78 11.39
C GLN A 42 15.87 12.35 11.26
N ARG A 43 15.22 11.51 10.47
CA ARG A 43 15.61 10.10 10.28
C ARG A 43 16.78 9.99 9.29
N PRO A 44 17.62 8.95 9.40
CA PRO A 44 18.63 8.61 8.40
C PRO A 44 18.05 8.50 6.98
N GLU A 45 18.87 8.79 5.98
CA GLU A 45 18.46 8.78 4.57
C GLU A 45 17.82 7.45 4.15
N LEU A 46 18.41 6.31 4.55
CA LEU A 46 17.89 4.99 4.21
C LEU A 46 16.47 4.76 4.75
N GLU A 47 16.16 5.28 5.94
CA GLU A 47 14.83 5.17 6.56
C GLU A 47 13.81 6.05 5.82
N ILE A 48 14.21 7.26 5.42
CA ILE A 48 13.39 8.15 4.60
C ILE A 48 13.07 7.48 3.25
N LEU A 49 14.04 6.81 2.63
CA LEU A 49 13.84 6.06 1.39
C LEU A 49 12.83 4.92 1.56
N ASN A 50 12.87 4.20 2.69
CA ASN A 50 11.88 3.16 2.99
C ASN A 50 10.48 3.74 3.15
N LEU A 51 10.32 4.88 3.84
CA LEU A 51 9.02 5.57 3.93
C LEU A 51 8.49 6.02 2.55
N ARG A 52 9.37 6.56 1.70
CA ARG A 52 9.01 6.93 0.32
C ARG A 52 8.59 5.72 -0.51
N ARG A 53 9.27 4.58 -0.36
CA ARG A 53 8.88 3.32 -1.00
C ARG A 53 7.48 2.87 -0.56
N CYS A 54 7.18 2.91 0.74
CA CYS A 54 5.81 2.66 1.22
C CYS A 54 4.81 3.58 0.53
N LYS A 55 5.02 4.91 0.55
CA LYS A 55 4.11 5.89 -0.05
C LYS A 55 3.86 5.65 -1.54
N ASN A 56 4.89 5.25 -2.27
CA ASN A 56 4.81 4.97 -3.71
C ASN A 56 4.02 3.69 -3.99
N LEU A 57 4.24 2.62 -3.23
CA LEU A 57 3.51 1.35 -3.36
C LEU A 57 2.03 1.49 -2.95
N LEU A 58 1.72 2.42 -2.05
CA LEU A 58 0.33 2.70 -1.67
C LEU A 58 -0.46 3.51 -2.69
N ALA A 59 0.19 4.12 -3.69
CA ALA A 59 -0.52 4.83 -4.76
C ALA A 59 -1.40 3.89 -5.60
N PRO A 60 -0.89 2.76 -6.15
CA PRO A 60 -1.75 1.78 -6.81
C PRO A 60 -2.72 1.09 -5.85
N ALA A 61 -2.37 0.92 -4.56
CA ALA A 61 -3.28 0.34 -3.56
C ALA A 61 -4.61 1.09 -3.46
N GLY A 62 -4.56 2.42 -3.52
CA GLY A 62 -5.76 3.27 -3.51
C GLY A 62 -6.69 3.06 -4.71
N ILE A 63 -6.13 2.67 -5.86
CA ILE A 63 -6.90 2.37 -7.08
C ILE A 63 -7.56 1.00 -6.95
N ILE A 64 -6.82 -0.02 -6.49
CA ILE A 64 -7.36 -1.39 -6.42
C ILE A 64 -8.34 -1.58 -5.27
N ARG A 65 -8.30 -0.72 -4.24
CA ARG A 65 -9.14 -0.79 -3.03
C ARG A 65 -10.61 -1.07 -3.33
N MET A 66 -11.18 -0.42 -4.36
CA MET A 66 -12.60 -0.57 -4.72
C MET A 66 -12.95 -1.92 -5.36
N HIS A 67 -11.93 -2.71 -5.70
CA HIS A 67 -12.06 -4.01 -6.36
C HIS A 67 -11.74 -5.19 -5.43
N LEU A 68 -11.24 -4.94 -4.22
CA LEU A 68 -10.92 -5.96 -3.23
C LEU A 68 -12.22 -6.62 -2.73
N ALA A 69 -12.28 -7.95 -2.71
CA ALA A 69 -13.38 -8.69 -2.11
C ALA A 69 -13.06 -9.09 -0.67
N ASP A 70 -11.79 -9.35 -0.35
CA ASP A 70 -11.35 -9.70 1.00
C ASP A 70 -11.43 -8.50 1.94
N ALA A 71 -12.17 -8.66 3.06
CA ALA A 71 -12.39 -7.59 4.02
C ALA A 71 -11.13 -7.26 4.84
N GLY A 72 -10.30 -8.25 5.17
CA GLY A 72 -9.08 -8.06 5.94
C GLY A 72 -7.99 -7.34 5.14
N ILE A 73 -7.80 -7.73 3.87
CA ILE A 73 -6.88 -7.03 2.96
C ILE A 73 -7.35 -5.58 2.75
N ARG A 74 -8.66 -5.39 2.55
CA ARG A 74 -9.24 -4.05 2.38
C ARG A 74 -9.02 -3.17 3.60
N GLU A 75 -9.28 -3.70 4.80
CA GLU A 75 -9.08 -2.97 6.05
C GLU A 75 -7.60 -2.60 6.28
N GLU A 76 -6.68 -3.51 6.00
CA GLU A 76 -5.25 -3.20 6.14
C GLU A 76 -4.80 -2.14 5.12
N ILE A 77 -5.27 -2.23 3.87
CA ILE A 77 -5.01 -1.17 2.87
C ILE A 77 -5.61 0.16 3.32
N ASP A 78 -6.80 0.17 3.94
CA ASP A 78 -7.43 1.40 4.45
C ASP A 78 -6.58 2.08 5.51
N HIS A 79 -6.05 1.31 6.46
CA HIS A 79 -5.16 1.81 7.49
C HIS A 79 -3.89 2.43 6.88
N TRP A 80 -3.29 1.76 5.89
CA TRP A 80 -2.13 2.30 5.19
C TRP A 80 -2.44 3.54 4.36
N LEU A 81 -3.58 3.58 3.68
CA LEU A 81 -4.02 4.75 2.91
C LEU A 81 -4.29 5.96 3.81
N ALA A 82 -4.78 5.75 5.03
CA ALA A 82 -4.93 6.81 6.03
C ALA A 82 -3.57 7.35 6.53
N LEU A 83 -2.54 6.50 6.62
CA LEU A 83 -1.18 6.91 6.97
C LEU A 83 -0.46 7.62 5.81
N ARG A 84 -0.75 7.24 4.56
CA ARG A 84 -0.04 7.71 3.35
C ARG A 84 0.20 9.23 3.26
N PRO A 85 -0.76 10.12 3.63
CA PRO A 85 -0.54 11.57 3.59
C PRO A 85 0.57 12.08 4.53
N GLN A 86 0.88 11.33 5.58
CA GLN A 86 1.89 11.65 6.59
C GLN A 86 3.30 11.21 6.18
N LEU A 87 3.38 10.27 5.22
CA LEU A 87 4.66 9.79 4.68
C LEU A 87 5.34 10.89 3.82
N PRO A 88 6.68 10.97 3.82
CA PRO A 88 7.45 11.86 2.93
C PRO A 88 7.17 11.64 1.45
#